data_AF-A0A7C6SQG4-F1
#
_entry.id   AF-A0A7C6SQG4-F1
#
_cell.length_a   1.000
_cell.length_b   1.000
_cell.length_c   1.000
_cell.angle_alpha   90.00
_cell.angle_beta   90.00
_cell.angle_gamma   90.00
#
_symmetry.space_group_name_H-M   'P 1'
#
loop_
_entity.id
_entity.type
_entity.pdbx_description
1 polymer ?
#
loop_
_entity_poly.entity_id
_entity_poly.type
_entity_poly.pdbx_seq_one_letter_code
_entity_poly.pdbx_strand_id
1 'polypeptide(L)' 'TVDFDTEETNSVTVRERDSMKQERVQISDLRAYLAERIAF' A
#
# COMPACT_ATOMS: atom_id res chain seq x y z
N THR A 1 -1.04 6.79 -0.19
CA THR A 1 -1.32 7.96 0.65
C THR A 1 -1.08 7.57 2.09
N VAL A 2 -0.47 8.47 2.86
CA VAL A 2 -0.25 8.33 4.29
C VAL A 2 -1.25 9.26 4.96
N ASP A 3 -2.12 8.69 5.79
CA ASP A 3 -3.14 9.39 6.57
C ASP A 3 -2.78 9.39 8.06
N PHE A 4 -3.47 10.18 8.88
CA PHE A 4 -3.22 10.21 10.34
C PHE A 4 -3.46 8.85 10.99
N ASP A 5 -4.38 8.06 10.45
CA ASP A 5 -4.65 6.69 10.89
C ASP A 5 -3.49 5.74 10.58
N THR A 6 -2.54 6.12 9.72
CA THR A 6 -1.35 5.31 9.43
C THR A 6 -0.49 5.13 10.68
N GLU A 7 -0.39 6.14 11.55
CA GLU A 7 0.41 6.07 12.77
C GLU A 7 -0.21 5.11 13.80
N GLU A 8 -1.54 5.05 13.87
CA GLU A 8 -2.26 4.16 14.78
C GLU A 8 -2.39 2.73 14.25
N THR A 9 -2.62 2.55 12.94
CA THR A 9 -2.92 1.24 12.33
C THR A 9 -1.75 0.62 11.57
N ASN A 10 -0.61 1.31 11.47
CA ASN A 10 0.55 0.90 10.67
C ASN A 10 0.17 0.43 9.26
N SER A 11 -0.80 1.09 8.64
CA SER A 11 -1.33 0.72 7.33
C SER A 11 -1.47 1.93 6.42
N VAL A 12 -1.05 1.78 5.17
CA VAL A 12 -1.08 2.84 4.16
C VAL A 12 -2.01 2.44 3.02
N THR A 13 -2.64 3.43 2.41
CA THR A 13 -3.49 3.17 1.24
C THR A 13 -2.64 3.27 -0.03
N VAL A 14 -2.49 2.16 -0.74
CA VAL A 14 -1.82 2.10 -2.04
C VAL A 14 -2.86 2.27 -3.13
N ARG A 15 -2.62 3.22 -4.04
CA ARG A 15 -3.47 3.44 -5.21
C ARG A 15 -2.74 2.97 -6.46
N GLU A 16 -3.32 1.99 -7.14
CA GLU A 16 -2.82 1.52 -8.42
C GLU A 16 -3.20 2.52 -9.52
N ARG A 17 -2.21 2.94 -10.30
CA ARG A 17 -2.37 4.02 -11.29
C ARG A 17 -3.26 3.60 -12.46
N ASP A 18 -3.05 2.39 -12.98
CA ASP A 18 -3.67 1.94 -14.23
C ASP A 18 -5.10 1.46 -14.02
N SER A 19 -5.38 0.81 -12.88
CA SER A 19 -6.72 0.33 -12.53
C SER A 19 -7.55 1.36 -11.73
N MET A 20 -6.93 2.45 -11.28
CA MET A 20 -7.47 3.41 -10.30
C MET A 20 -7.96 2.79 -8.97
N LYS A 21 -7.62 1.52 -8.69
CA LYS A 21 -8.02 0.83 -7.45
C LYS A 21 -7.23 1.35 -6.26
N GLN A 22 -7.88 1.38 -5.11
CA GLN A 22 -7.29 1.75 -3.83
C GLN A 22 -7.38 0.55 -2.90
N GLU A 23 -6.24 0.12 -2.36
CA GLU A 23 -6.12 -1.00 -1.43
C GLU A 23 -5.39 -0.52 -0.18
N ARG A 24 -5.85 -0.93 1.00
CA ARG A 24 -5.16 -0.64 2.27
C ARG A 24 -4.23 -1.79 2.59
N VAL A 25 -2.94 -1.48 2.69
CA VAL A 25 -1.86 -2.47 2.87
C VAL A 25 -1.12 -2.12 4.15
N GLN A 26 -0.80 -3.13 4.96
CA GLN A 26 0.04 -2.93 6.14
C GLN A 26 1.46 -2.53 5.73
N ILE A 27 2.11 -1.67 6.51
CA ILE A 27 3.47 -1.20 6.24
C ILE A 27 4.47 -2.38 6.23
N SER A 28 4.24 -3.39 7.08
CA SER A 28 5.04 -4.63 7.11
C SER A 28 5.01 -5.37 5.78
N ASP A 29 3.83 -5.47 5.17
CA ASP A 29 3.59 -6.24 3.95
C ASP A 29 3.79 -5.42 2.69
N LEU A 30 3.88 -4.08 2.82
CA LEU A 30 4.05 -3.14 1.71
C LEU A 30 5.28 -3.47 0.85
N ARG A 31 6.38 -3.90 1.47
CA ARG A 31 7.61 -4.24 0.74
C ARG A 31 7.43 -5.50 -0.11
N ALA A 32 6.75 -6.52 0.41
CA ALA A 32 6.44 -7.75 -0.32
C ALA A 32 5.42 -7.47 -1.43
N TYR A 33 4.37 -6.70 -1.12
CA TYR A 33 3.33 -6.29 -2.07
C TYR A 33 3.89 -5.50 -3.26
N LEU A 34 4.79 -4.55 -3.01
CA LEU A 34 5.48 -3.81 -4.07
C LEU A 34 6.46 -4.70 -4.83
N ALA A 35 7.18 -5.60 -4.15
CA ALA A 35 8.09 -6.53 -4.82
C ALA A 35 7.34 -7.46 -5.78
N GLU A 36 6.18 -7.99 -5.40
CA GLU A 36 5.36 -8.86 -6.27
C GLU A 36 4.78 -8.10 -7.47
N ARG A 37 4.37 -6.84 -7.28
CA ARG A 37 3.80 -6.02 -8.36
C ARG A 37 4.83 -5.35 -9.28
N ILE A 38 6.08 -5.19 -8.81
CA ILE A 38 7.20 -4.60 -9.58
C ILE A 38 8.10 -5.69 -10.17
N ALA A 39 8.08 -6.93 -9.65
CA ALA A 39 8.79 -8.07 -10.23
C ALA A 39 8.20 -8.38 -11.62
N PHE A 40 8.78 -7.73 -12.61
CA PHE A 40 8.55 -7.88 -14.04
C PHE A 40 9.85 -8.34 -14.69
#